data_AF-A0A920IDH3-F1
#
_entry.id   AF-A0A920IDH3-F1
#
_cell.length_a   1.000
_cell.length_b   1.000
_cell.length_c   1.000
_cell.angle_alpha   90.00
_cell.angle_beta   90.00
_cell.angle_gamma   90.00
#
_symmetry.space_group_name_H-M   'P 1'
#
loop_
_entity.id
_entity.type
_entity.pdbx_description
1 polymer ?
#
loop_
_entity_poly.entity_id
_entity_poly.type
_entity_poly.pdbx_seq_one_letter_code
_entity_poly.pdbx_strand_id
1 'polypeptide(L)'
;MRVALITEKNIKKKVSKSFLKDYAGSVIFDLEKNISSKLINFKAFILISKTVLNRKNLKLKKIVGLANKNNIKLIEVAFEKSNLSDEQSQSDAIIHGFNNGTIEVIKKIIDSLK
;
A
#
# COMPACT_ATOMS: atom_id res chain seq x y z
N MET A 1 -9.26 -11.63 7.17
CA MET A 1 -9.38 -10.17 7.46
C MET A 1 -9.32 -9.34 6.17
N ARG A 2 -9.54 -8.00 6.25
CA ARG A 2 -9.49 -7.09 5.08
C ARG A 2 -8.15 -6.33 5.01
N VAL A 3 -7.54 -6.30 3.83
CA VAL A 3 -6.34 -5.53 3.49
C VAL A 3 -6.71 -4.38 2.55
N ALA A 4 -6.23 -3.17 2.83
CA ALA A 4 -6.44 -2.04 1.94
C ALA A 4 -5.24 -1.94 0.98
N LEU A 5 -5.50 -2.08 -0.31
CA LEU A 5 -4.53 -1.74 -1.34
C LEU A 5 -4.73 -0.27 -1.69
N ILE A 6 -3.75 0.58 -1.43
CA ILE A 6 -3.86 2.01 -1.67
C ILE A 6 -2.88 2.35 -2.78
N THR A 7 -3.37 2.86 -3.90
CA THR A 7 -2.55 3.10 -5.08
C THR A 7 -2.70 4.54 -5.57
N GLU A 8 -1.62 5.07 -6.15
CA GLU A 8 -1.69 6.31 -6.92
C GLU A 8 -2.63 6.12 -8.13
N LYS A 9 -3.40 7.17 -8.45
CA LYS A 9 -4.38 7.15 -9.56
C LYS A 9 -3.77 6.73 -10.89
N ASN A 10 -2.54 7.16 -11.18
CA ASN A 10 -1.83 6.92 -12.45
C ASN A 10 -1.49 5.43 -12.69
N ILE A 11 -1.23 4.64 -11.64
CA ILE A 11 -0.87 3.22 -11.76
C ILE A 11 -2.01 2.27 -11.37
N LYS A 12 -3.12 2.79 -10.84
CA LYS A 12 -4.29 2.02 -10.42
C LYS A 12 -4.78 1.03 -11.49
N LYS A 13 -4.75 1.40 -12.77
CA LYS A 13 -5.13 0.52 -13.88
C LYS A 13 -4.21 -0.70 -13.99
N LYS A 14 -2.90 -0.52 -13.78
CA LYS A 14 -1.91 -1.61 -13.82
C LYS A 14 -2.06 -2.54 -12.62
N VAL A 15 -2.26 -1.99 -11.42
CA VAL A 15 -2.58 -2.77 -10.20
C VAL A 15 -3.91 -3.53 -10.37
N SER A 16 -4.88 -2.93 -11.05
CA SER A 16 -6.17 -3.60 -11.30
C SER A 16 -6.02 -4.77 -12.26
N LYS A 17 -5.21 -4.63 -13.30
CA LYS A 17 -4.91 -5.70 -14.26
C LYS A 17 -4.10 -6.85 -13.65
N SER A 18 -3.36 -6.62 -12.58
CA SER A 18 -2.47 -7.61 -11.98
C SER A 18 -3.16 -8.63 -11.06
N PHE A 19 -4.47 -8.84 -11.23
CA PHE A 19 -5.32 -9.70 -10.39
C PHE A 19 -5.40 -9.30 -8.90
N LEU A 20 -4.80 -8.18 -8.49
CA LEU A 20 -4.86 -7.70 -7.11
C LEU A 20 -6.21 -7.05 -6.79
N LYS A 21 -6.94 -6.57 -7.80
CA LYS A 21 -8.27 -5.97 -7.61
C LYS A 21 -9.30 -6.98 -7.12
N ASP A 22 -9.27 -8.17 -7.68
CA ASP A 22 -10.29 -9.18 -7.48
C ASP A 22 -9.81 -10.27 -6.49
N TYR A 23 -8.64 -10.07 -5.88
CA TYR A 23 -8.10 -11.00 -4.92
C TYR A 23 -8.89 -10.95 -3.60
N ALA A 24 -9.34 -12.13 -3.15
CA ALA A 24 -10.18 -12.29 -1.99
C ALA A 24 -9.49 -11.74 -0.72
N GLY A 25 -10.01 -10.62 -0.21
CA GLY A 25 -9.51 -9.96 1.00
C GLY A 25 -8.94 -8.56 0.78
N SER A 26 -8.78 -8.10 -0.46
CA SER A 26 -8.29 -6.75 -0.77
C SER A 26 -9.35 -5.79 -1.28
N VAL A 27 -9.23 -4.51 -0.91
CA VAL A 27 -10.00 -3.41 -1.50
C VAL A 27 -9.03 -2.35 -2.04
N ILE A 28 -9.18 -1.97 -3.31
CA ILE A 28 -8.33 -0.94 -3.93
C ILE A 28 -8.90 0.45 -3.72
N PHE A 29 -8.11 1.30 -3.05
CA PHE A 29 -8.35 2.72 -2.89
C PHE A 29 -7.37 3.55 -3.72
N ASP A 30 -7.84 4.74 -4.08
CA ASP A 30 -7.07 5.76 -4.79
C ASP A 30 -6.51 6.73 -3.73
N LEU A 31 -5.19 6.86 -3.65
CA LEU A 31 -4.50 7.69 -2.67
C LEU A 31 -4.94 9.16 -2.76
N GLU A 32 -5.33 9.61 -3.95
CA GLU A 32 -5.71 10.99 -4.18
C GLU A 32 -7.10 11.33 -3.63
N LYS A 33 -7.92 10.32 -3.32
CA LYS A 33 -9.27 10.48 -2.77
C LYS A 33 -9.27 10.52 -1.24
N ASN A 34 -10.32 11.13 -0.67
CA ASN A 34 -10.54 11.06 0.78
C ASN A 34 -11.07 9.67 1.17
N ILE A 35 -10.19 8.84 1.73
CA ILE A 35 -10.47 7.43 2.05
C ILE A 35 -10.29 7.09 3.53
N SER A 36 -9.82 8.03 4.36
CA SER A 36 -9.40 7.76 5.74
C SER A 36 -10.47 7.09 6.60
N SER A 37 -11.72 7.54 6.50
CA SER A 37 -12.85 6.96 7.27
C SER A 37 -13.15 5.51 6.88
N LYS A 38 -12.81 5.09 5.65
CA LYS A 38 -13.00 3.72 5.19
C LYS A 38 -11.88 2.79 5.66
N LEU A 39 -10.68 3.35 5.85
CA LEU A 39 -9.47 2.59 6.14
C LEU A 39 -9.37 2.06 7.57
N ILE A 40 -10.11 2.63 8.52
CA ILE A 40 -10.07 2.23 9.94
C ILE A 40 -10.46 0.76 10.18
N ASN A 41 -11.20 0.15 9.26
CA ASN A 41 -11.70 -1.23 9.38
C ASN A 41 -10.73 -2.28 8.80
N PHE A 42 -9.54 -1.86 8.38
CA PHE A 42 -8.54 -2.73 7.77
C PHE A 42 -7.39 -3.00 8.76
N LYS A 43 -6.77 -4.17 8.63
CA LYS A 43 -5.69 -4.63 9.52
C LYS A 43 -4.29 -4.44 8.94
N ALA A 44 -4.22 -4.24 7.62
CA ALA A 44 -3.00 -3.85 6.94
C ALA A 44 -3.31 -2.93 5.75
N PHE A 45 -2.37 -2.03 5.49
CA PHE A 45 -2.30 -1.20 4.29
C PHE A 45 -1.12 -1.67 3.45
N ILE A 46 -1.37 -1.86 2.16
CA ILE A 46 -0.34 -2.04 1.15
C ILE A 46 -0.41 -0.83 0.23
N LEU A 47 0.55 0.07 0.39
CA LEU A 47 0.73 1.23 -0.47
C LEU A 47 1.46 0.78 -1.74
N ILE A 48 0.83 0.94 -2.89
CA ILE A 48 1.41 0.60 -4.19
C ILE A 48 1.61 1.90 -4.97
N SER A 49 2.85 2.21 -5.31
CA SER A 49 3.22 3.46 -5.97
C SER A 49 4.27 3.23 -7.04
N LYS A 50 4.49 4.23 -7.90
CA LYS A 50 5.54 4.16 -8.93
C LYS A 50 6.91 4.13 -8.26
N THR A 51 7.14 5.02 -7.31
CA THR A 51 8.34 5.12 -6.46
C THR A 51 7.90 5.15 -5.00
N VAL A 52 8.81 4.93 -4.05
CA VAL A 52 8.45 5.07 -2.62
C VAL A 52 7.96 6.49 -2.40
N LEU A 53 6.79 6.63 -1.76
CA LEU A 53 6.15 7.92 -1.65
C LEU A 53 6.92 8.79 -0.66
N ASN A 54 7.21 10.03 -1.09
CA ASN A 54 7.91 10.99 -0.24
C ASN A 54 7.08 11.28 1.01
N ARG A 55 7.69 11.17 2.18
CA ARG A 55 7.06 11.48 3.46
C ARG A 55 6.54 12.92 3.55
N LYS A 56 7.03 13.88 2.76
CA LYS A 56 6.46 15.24 2.63
C LYS A 56 5.06 15.25 1.99
N ASN A 57 4.64 14.19 1.30
CA ASN A 57 3.30 14.09 0.73
C ASN A 57 2.24 14.05 1.84
N LEU A 58 1.43 15.10 1.95
CA LEU A 58 0.41 15.24 2.99
C LEU A 58 -0.62 14.10 2.99
N LYS A 59 -0.95 13.52 1.82
CA LYS A 59 -1.89 12.40 1.73
C LYS A 59 -1.25 11.15 2.31
N LEU A 60 0.00 10.87 1.94
CA LEU A 60 0.77 9.76 2.53
C LEU A 60 0.90 9.92 4.04
N LYS A 61 1.31 11.10 4.55
CA LYS A 61 1.41 11.36 6.00
C LYS A 61 0.13 11.01 6.73
N LYS A 62 -1.03 11.34 6.15
CA LYS A 62 -2.34 11.00 6.74
C LYS A 62 -2.57 9.48 6.80
N ILE A 63 -2.21 8.74 5.75
CA ILE A 63 -2.33 7.27 5.75
C ILE A 63 -1.38 6.64 6.76
N VAL A 64 -0.11 7.04 6.77
CA VAL A 64 0.91 6.55 7.71
C VAL A 64 0.52 6.85 9.16
N GLY A 65 0.12 8.08 9.45
CA GLY A 65 -0.34 8.47 10.79
C GLY A 65 -1.59 7.69 11.23
N LEU A 66 -2.51 7.41 10.30
CA LEU A 66 -3.68 6.57 10.58
C LEU A 66 -3.28 5.11 10.83
N ALA A 67 -2.30 4.59 10.10
CA ALA A 67 -1.80 3.23 10.31
C ALA A 67 -1.18 3.08 11.71
N ASN A 68 -0.27 3.98 12.06
CA ASN A 68 0.41 3.98 13.36
C ASN A 68 -0.57 4.13 14.53
N LYS A 69 -1.50 5.09 14.43
CA LYS A 69 -2.48 5.35 15.51
C LYS A 69 -3.36 4.14 15.80
N ASN A 70 -3.67 3.33 14.78
CA ASN A 70 -4.60 2.21 14.90
C ASN A 70 -3.88 0.84 14.89
N ASN A 71 -2.55 0.81 15.01
CA ASN A 71 -1.74 -0.39 14.96
C ASN A 71 -2.02 -1.27 13.71
N ILE A 72 -2.10 -0.62 12.55
CA ILE A 72 -2.33 -1.25 11.25
C ILE A 72 -0.97 -1.45 10.58
N LYS A 73 -0.69 -2.67 10.10
CA LYS A 73 0.57 -2.96 9.39
C LYS A 73 0.66 -2.15 8.10
N LEU A 74 1.81 -1.57 7.82
CA LEU A 74 2.06 -0.73 6.66
C LEU A 74 3.17 -1.31 5.78
N ILE A 75 2.82 -1.70 4.56
CA ILE A 75 3.76 -2.22 3.58
C ILE A 75 3.77 -1.28 2.37
N GLU A 76 4.95 -0.91 1.90
CA GLU A 76 5.12 -0.14 0.66
C GLU A 76 5.64 -1.02 -0.46
N VAL A 77 5.05 -0.87 -1.64
CA VAL A 77 5.46 -1.53 -2.87
C VAL A 77 5.67 -0.46 -3.93
N ALA A 78 6.92 -0.27 -4.35
CA ALA A 78 7.30 0.71 -5.35
C ALA A 78 7.74 0.01 -6.65
N PHE A 79 7.26 0.46 -7.80
CA PHE A 79 7.63 -0.13 -9.10
C PHE A 79 9.11 0.10 -9.42
N GLU A 80 9.62 1.27 -9.04
CA GLU A 80 10.97 1.74 -9.24
C GLU A 80 11.63 1.98 -7.88
N LYS A 81 12.95 1.80 -7.82
CA LYS A 81 13.72 2.25 -6.66
C LYS A 81 13.76 3.78 -6.68
N SER A 82 13.57 4.38 -5.51
CA SER A 82 13.87 5.78 -5.26
C SER A 82 14.93 5.88 -4.18
N ASN A 83 15.67 6.99 -4.16
CA ASN A 83 16.51 7.30 -3.01
C ASN A 83 15.59 7.41 -1.80
N LEU A 84 15.71 6.46 -0.87
CA LEU A 84 15.08 6.57 0.43
C LEU A 84 15.73 7.80 1.08
N SER A 85 14.92 8.80 1.39
CA SER A 85 15.38 9.89 2.25
C SER A 85 15.81 9.30 3.59
N ASP A 86 16.82 9.88 4.24
CA ASP A 86 17.29 9.49 5.59
C ASP A 86 16.21 9.62 6.69
N GLU A 87 14.99 10.05 6.34
CA GLU A 87 13.83 10.02 7.21
C GLU A 87 13.46 8.57 7.58
N GLN A 88 13.29 8.33 8.88
CA GLN A 88 12.94 7.01 9.41
C GLN A 88 11.66 6.48 8.74
N SER A 89 11.77 5.30 8.13
CA SER A 89 10.61 4.62 7.56
C SER A 89 9.71 4.12 8.68
N GLN A 90 8.40 4.41 8.58
CA GLN A 90 7.36 3.87 9.47
C GLN A 90 6.64 2.67 8.85
N SER A 91 7.18 2.13 7.76
CA SER A 91 6.66 0.96 7.08
C SER A 91 7.33 -0.29 7.60
N ASP A 92 6.54 -1.32 7.88
CA ASP A 92 7.01 -2.64 8.31
C ASP A 92 7.86 -3.30 7.22
N ALA A 93 7.56 -3.02 5.95
CA ALA A 93 8.33 -3.51 4.81
C ALA A 93 8.25 -2.55 3.62
N ILE A 94 9.33 -2.52 2.83
CA ILE A 94 9.39 -1.85 1.53
C ILE A 94 9.85 -2.87 0.49
N ILE A 95 9.06 -3.04 -0.56
CA ILE A 95 9.34 -3.94 -1.68
C ILE A 95 9.55 -3.10 -2.95
N HIS A 96 10.62 -3.37 -3.67
CA HIS A 96 10.91 -2.71 -4.95
C HIS A 96 10.67 -3.66 -6.12
N GLY A 97 10.08 -3.13 -7.19
CA GLY A 97 9.68 -3.86 -8.38
C GLY A 97 8.23 -4.32 -8.33
N PHE A 98 7.56 -4.33 -9.48
CA PHE A 98 6.18 -4.80 -9.61
C PHE A 98 6.04 -5.78 -10.77
N ASN A 99 6.38 -7.04 -10.48
CA ASN A 99 6.30 -8.19 -11.40
C ASN A 99 5.44 -9.31 -10.77
N ASN A 100 5.33 -10.45 -11.46
CA ASN A 100 4.55 -11.59 -10.98
C ASN A 100 5.03 -12.10 -9.60
N GLY A 101 6.34 -12.11 -9.36
CA GLY A 101 6.90 -12.47 -8.05
C GLY A 101 6.47 -11.52 -6.94
N THR A 102 6.52 -10.20 -7.17
CA THR A 102 6.01 -9.21 -6.21
C THR A 102 4.51 -9.42 -5.95
N ILE A 103 3.72 -9.69 -6.99
CA ILE A 103 2.28 -9.95 -6.86
C ILE A 103 2.03 -11.19 -5.99
N GLU A 104 2.77 -12.28 -6.20
CA GLU A 104 2.68 -13.48 -5.36
C GLU A 104 3.05 -13.20 -3.91
N VAL A 105 4.08 -12.39 -3.66
CA VAL A 105 4.43 -11.96 -2.29
C VAL A 105 3.28 -11.16 -1.66
N ILE A 106 2.68 -10.21 -2.37
CA ILE A 106 1.53 -9.45 -1.89
C ILE A 106 0.35 -10.37 -1.57
N LYS A 107 0.07 -11.35 -2.44
CA LYS A 107 -0.98 -12.36 -2.20
C LYS A 107 -0.71 -13.17 -0.94
N LYS A 108 0.52 -13.69 -0.77
CA LYS A 108 0.94 -14.43 0.44
C LYS A 108 0.81 -13.58 1.71
N ILE A 109 1.14 -12.29 1.64
CA ILE A 109 0.94 -11.35 2.75
C ILE A 109 -0.56 -11.21 3.07
N ILE A 110 -1.40 -11.03 2.07
CA ILE A 110 -2.85 -10.92 2.29
C ILE A 110 -3.41 -12.22 2.87
N ASP A 111 -2.96 -13.39 2.38
CA ASP A 111 -3.36 -14.71 2.88
C ASP A 111 -2.90 -14.97 4.32
N SER A 112 -1.68 -14.60 4.69
CA SER A 112 -1.18 -14.78 6.07
C SER A 112 -1.86 -13.86 7.07
N LEU A 113 -2.47 -12.79 6.59
CA LEU A 113 -3.29 -11.87 7.37
C LEU A 113 -4.78 -12.25 7.34
N LYS A 114 -5.19 -13.37 6.71
CA LYS A 114 -6.59 -13.80 6.71
C LYS A 114 -7.03 -14.26 8.09
#